data_AF-A0A939Z9W4-F1
#
_entry.id   AF-A0A939Z9W4-F1
#
_cell.length_a   1.000
_cell.length_b   1.000
_cell.length_c   1.000
_cell.angle_alpha   90.00
_cell.angle_beta   90.00
_cell.angle_gamma   90.00
#
_symmetry.space_group_name_H-M   'P 1'
#
loop_
_entity.id
_entity.type
_entity.pdbx_description
1 polymer ?
#
loop_
_entity_poly.entity_id
_entity_poly.type
_entity_poly.pdbx_seq_one_letter_code
_entity_poly.pdbx_strand_id
1 'polypeptide(L)'
;MAIVKLARVFSDGAVLQRGKDNKIWGFAEPGDKITVSFAGGSYECMADKTGRFEVTTPAMEKGGPYEIEACSSSGSTKCSDIMIGDVIIISGQSNMEFPMERVRETYPDEWTGPFDEKIRTFKVIENGVFTGPLAELMTGDWKRLGADSIDAFSAVGYFTAKHLRLKEDVTVGLVDLTLGGAPIEAFMSEEDLAGFDEALSEAEKFKDDTYRLGVLSDNEKNAKDWRDDLDRADIGLKEHFEDGEKILREGRDVVLPEFFSDTELDGHIGSVWIARTFSVPAQYAEKPAVLWFGAINDFDWCYINGKLVGSTDYCYPPRRYEVPEGLIREGENTIVFRICIEKGYGRVTPGKLYGLIYGSGVRTTDGYLEGFEGADHIEPLSGVWKYIIGTKCEPSKDTIFVNWKPTALYNGMLAPLSGLSAKAFAFYQGESNCGRNYEYTKLTERFVSRIRRMWGDIPYVCVQLPDFNARMEEISYDGGKAWRGLMKAQEECRNIPGFFLIKSYGWGELNDLHPQRKEPIGKAIADVIAQNA
;
A
#
# COMPACT_ATOMS: atom_id res chain seq x y z
N MET A 1 17.22 -35.40 -7.73
CA MET A 1 16.95 -34.87 -9.09
C MET A 1 16.12 -33.62 -8.90
N ALA A 2 16.77 -32.46 -9.01
CA ALA A 2 16.11 -31.18 -9.14
C ALA A 2 15.35 -31.19 -10.46
N ILE A 3 14.04 -31.02 -10.37
CA ILE A 3 13.17 -30.83 -11.52
C ILE A 3 13.47 -29.45 -12.09
N VAL A 4 13.54 -29.32 -13.42
CA VAL A 4 13.68 -28.02 -14.11
C VAL A 4 12.56 -27.09 -13.66
N LYS A 5 12.91 -25.86 -13.26
CA LYS A 5 11.95 -24.84 -12.81
C LYS A 5 12.26 -23.53 -13.51
N LEU A 6 11.24 -22.86 -14.03
CA LEU A 6 11.35 -21.47 -14.46
C LEU A 6 11.35 -20.55 -13.24
N ALA A 7 11.96 -19.38 -13.38
CA ALA A 7 11.85 -18.34 -12.37
C ALA A 7 10.38 -17.94 -12.15
N ARG A 8 10.02 -17.52 -10.93
CA ARG A 8 8.61 -17.34 -10.52
C ARG A 8 7.85 -16.33 -11.37
N VAL A 9 8.54 -15.30 -11.86
CA VAL A 9 7.98 -14.29 -12.76
C VAL A 9 7.50 -14.89 -14.10
N PHE A 10 8.02 -16.06 -14.50
CA PHE A 10 7.56 -16.84 -15.64
C PHE A 10 6.55 -17.91 -15.19
N SER A 11 5.37 -17.45 -14.79
CA SER A 11 4.22 -18.28 -14.42
C SER A 11 3.04 -18.03 -15.35
N ASP A 12 1.96 -18.80 -15.18
CA ASP A 12 0.77 -18.68 -16.01
C ASP A 12 0.23 -17.25 -15.98
N GLY A 13 -0.04 -16.67 -17.16
CA GLY A 13 -0.52 -15.30 -17.28
C GLY A 13 0.59 -14.24 -17.31
N ALA A 14 1.87 -14.61 -17.37
CA ALA A 14 2.96 -13.65 -17.41
C ALA A 14 2.93 -12.71 -18.63
N VAL A 15 3.54 -11.53 -18.46
CA VAL A 15 3.76 -10.56 -19.54
C VAL A 15 5.25 -10.36 -19.72
N LEU A 16 5.75 -10.53 -20.95
CA LEU A 16 7.13 -10.22 -21.34
C LEU A 16 7.16 -8.95 -22.20
N GLN A 17 8.25 -8.22 -22.14
CA GLN A 17 8.36 -6.92 -22.79
C GLN A 17 8.48 -7.04 -24.31
N ARG A 18 7.55 -6.41 -25.05
CA ARG A 18 7.63 -6.28 -26.51
C ARG A 18 8.79 -5.37 -26.94
N GLY A 19 9.27 -5.56 -28.16
CA GLY A 19 10.26 -4.67 -28.80
C GLY A 19 11.65 -4.68 -28.15
N LYS A 20 11.91 -5.58 -27.20
CA LYS A 20 13.22 -5.79 -26.57
C LYS A 20 13.53 -7.28 -26.52
N ASP A 21 14.81 -7.61 -26.56
CA ASP A 21 15.25 -8.96 -26.23
C ASP A 21 14.80 -9.30 -24.80
N ASN A 22 14.29 -10.52 -24.59
CA ASN A 22 13.84 -10.98 -23.28
C ASN A 22 14.70 -12.14 -22.83
N LYS A 23 15.17 -12.07 -21.58
CA LYS A 23 15.84 -13.20 -20.93
C LYS A 23 14.79 -14.07 -20.26
N ILE A 24 14.88 -15.37 -20.47
CA ILE A 24 14.10 -16.38 -19.75
C ILE A 24 15.10 -17.21 -18.95
N TRP A 25 14.91 -17.29 -17.64
CA TRP A 25 15.81 -17.98 -16.73
C TRP A 25 15.07 -18.90 -15.76
N GLY A 26 15.84 -19.77 -15.12
CA GLY A 26 15.33 -20.74 -14.16
C GLY A 26 16.45 -21.55 -13.52
N PHE A 27 16.07 -22.67 -12.92
CA PHE A 27 16.96 -23.56 -12.18
C PHE A 27 16.81 -25.02 -12.62
N ALA A 28 17.93 -25.72 -12.69
CA ALA A 28 18.02 -27.15 -12.98
C ALA A 28 19.26 -27.75 -12.27
N GLU A 29 19.54 -29.03 -12.47
CA GLU A 29 20.79 -29.61 -11.97
C GLU A 29 22.01 -28.95 -12.65
N PRO A 30 23.10 -28.64 -11.93
CA PRO A 30 24.30 -28.04 -12.52
C PRO A 30 24.86 -28.85 -13.68
N GLY A 31 25.12 -28.17 -14.82
CA GLY A 31 25.62 -28.80 -16.04
C GLY A 31 24.55 -29.46 -16.92
N ASP A 32 23.27 -29.48 -16.52
CA ASP A 32 22.20 -29.97 -17.39
C ASP A 32 22.08 -29.11 -18.65
N LYS A 33 21.91 -29.78 -19.80
CA LYS A 33 21.51 -29.12 -21.04
C LYS A 33 20.01 -28.83 -20.99
N ILE A 34 19.66 -27.55 -21.13
CA ILE A 34 18.27 -27.07 -21.10
C ILE A 34 17.88 -26.59 -22.49
N THR A 35 16.68 -26.98 -22.93
CA THR A 35 16.03 -26.42 -24.12
C THR A 35 14.78 -25.67 -23.70
N VAL A 36 14.72 -24.38 -24.01
CA VAL A 36 13.57 -23.52 -23.77
C VAL A 36 12.86 -23.27 -25.11
N SER A 37 11.60 -23.70 -25.21
CA SER A 37 10.74 -23.42 -26.34
C SER A 37 9.82 -22.26 -26.01
N PHE A 38 9.79 -21.24 -26.88
CA PHE A 38 8.96 -20.05 -26.68
C PHE A 38 8.63 -19.36 -28.01
N ALA A 39 7.35 -19.05 -28.23
CA ALA A 39 6.85 -18.33 -29.42
C ALA A 39 7.35 -18.90 -30.77
N GLY A 40 7.39 -20.23 -30.88
CA GLY A 40 7.87 -20.94 -32.08
C GLY A 40 9.39 -21.03 -32.22
N GLY A 41 10.15 -20.39 -31.33
CA GLY A 41 11.60 -20.52 -31.21
C GLY A 41 12.01 -21.63 -30.23
N SER A 42 13.24 -22.12 -30.40
CA SER A 42 13.89 -23.09 -29.52
C SER A 42 15.29 -22.61 -29.18
N TYR A 43 15.58 -22.49 -27.89
CA TYR A 43 16.80 -21.89 -27.37
C TYR A 43 17.49 -22.87 -26.41
N GLU A 44 18.78 -23.12 -26.60
CA GLU A 44 19.54 -24.06 -25.77
C GLU A 44 20.57 -23.34 -24.90
N CYS A 45 20.73 -23.81 -23.66
CA CYS A 45 21.80 -23.39 -22.76
C CYS A 45 22.23 -24.54 -21.85
N MET A 46 23.28 -24.33 -21.06
CA MET A 46 23.62 -25.22 -19.94
C MET A 46 23.35 -24.52 -18.61
N ALA A 47 22.82 -25.25 -17.64
CA ALA A 47 22.76 -24.78 -16.27
C ALA A 47 24.18 -24.59 -15.72
N ASP A 48 24.42 -23.46 -15.07
CA ASP A 48 25.73 -23.12 -14.50
C ASP A 48 26.04 -23.94 -13.23
N LYS A 49 27.16 -23.63 -12.57
CA LYS A 49 27.60 -24.32 -11.36
C LYS A 49 26.64 -24.17 -10.17
N THR A 50 25.77 -23.17 -10.19
CA THR A 50 24.72 -22.93 -9.19
C THR A 50 23.39 -23.55 -9.59
N GLY A 51 23.29 -24.12 -10.79
CA GLY A 51 22.07 -24.67 -11.35
C GLY A 51 21.22 -23.63 -12.11
N ARG A 52 21.64 -22.36 -12.17
CA ARG A 52 20.92 -21.33 -12.91
C ARG A 52 21.12 -21.49 -14.41
N PHE A 53 20.04 -21.42 -15.18
CA PHE A 53 20.10 -21.37 -16.64
C PHE A 53 19.44 -20.09 -17.15
N GLU A 54 19.88 -19.58 -18.30
CA GLU A 54 19.35 -18.38 -18.93
C GLU A 54 19.45 -18.51 -20.45
N VAL A 55 18.37 -18.18 -21.16
CA VAL A 55 18.35 -18.01 -22.62
C VAL A 55 17.90 -16.60 -22.95
N THR A 56 18.35 -16.07 -24.08
CA THR A 56 17.86 -14.79 -24.61
C THR A 56 16.99 -15.05 -25.82
N THR A 57 15.80 -14.47 -25.81
CA THR A 57 14.85 -14.49 -26.91
C THR A 57 14.89 -13.13 -27.62
N PRO A 58 14.79 -13.08 -28.95
CA PRO A 58 14.85 -11.83 -29.70
C PRO A 58 13.64 -10.96 -29.39
N ALA A 59 13.77 -9.66 -29.67
CA ALA A 59 12.64 -8.73 -29.66
C ALA A 59 11.45 -9.26 -30.48
N MET A 60 10.26 -9.22 -29.87
CA MET A 60 9.00 -9.65 -30.47
C MET A 60 7.98 -8.53 -30.49
N GLU A 61 7.11 -8.56 -31.50
CA GLU A 61 5.91 -7.71 -31.55
C GLU A 61 4.88 -8.15 -30.51
N LYS A 62 3.97 -7.23 -30.15
CA LYS A 62 2.86 -7.55 -29.22
C LYS A 62 2.06 -8.77 -29.71
N GLY A 63 1.71 -9.67 -28.82
CA GLY A 63 1.01 -10.91 -29.19
C GLY A 63 0.83 -11.89 -28.04
N GLY A 64 0.41 -13.10 -28.39
CA GLY A 64 0.03 -14.17 -27.46
C GLY A 64 -1.46 -14.51 -27.54
N PRO A 65 -1.95 -15.46 -26.71
CA PRO A 65 -1.19 -16.18 -25.69
C PRO A 65 -0.17 -17.16 -26.28
N TYR A 66 1.01 -17.20 -25.67
CA TYR A 66 2.07 -18.17 -25.93
C TYR A 66 2.28 -19.07 -24.72
N GLU A 67 3.25 -19.97 -24.86
CA GLU A 67 3.67 -20.91 -23.85
C GLU A 67 5.19 -20.93 -23.78
N ILE A 68 5.74 -20.97 -22.56
CA ILE A 68 7.15 -21.26 -22.33
C ILE A 68 7.24 -22.69 -21.82
N GLU A 69 8.06 -23.51 -22.46
CA GLU A 69 8.40 -24.85 -21.97
C GLU A 69 9.92 -24.96 -21.83
N ALA A 70 10.40 -25.32 -20.64
CA ALA A 70 11.81 -25.61 -20.39
C ALA A 70 11.98 -27.11 -20.12
N CYS A 71 12.81 -27.76 -20.92
CA CYS A 71 13.06 -29.21 -20.87
C CYS A 71 14.55 -29.51 -20.63
N SER A 72 14.81 -30.57 -19.88
CA SER A 72 16.12 -31.23 -19.75
C SER A 72 15.93 -32.76 -19.78
N SER A 73 17.04 -33.51 -19.68
CA SER A 73 16.96 -34.96 -19.47
C SER A 73 16.34 -35.37 -18.13
N SER A 74 16.30 -34.46 -17.14
CA SER A 74 15.80 -34.69 -15.78
C SER A 74 14.33 -34.30 -15.59
N GLY A 75 13.71 -33.60 -16.55
CA GLY A 75 12.28 -33.27 -16.54
C GLY A 75 11.94 -32.06 -17.40
N SER A 76 10.69 -31.60 -17.32
CA SER A 76 10.26 -30.35 -17.96
C SER A 76 9.33 -29.55 -17.05
N THR A 77 9.21 -28.26 -17.37
CA THR A 77 8.25 -27.34 -16.77
C THR A 77 7.68 -26.42 -17.84
N LYS A 78 6.45 -25.97 -17.63
CA LYS A 78 5.70 -25.18 -18.59
C LYS A 78 4.90 -24.10 -17.87
N CYS A 79 4.80 -22.93 -18.47
CA CYS A 79 3.78 -21.93 -18.16
C CYS A 79 3.07 -21.45 -19.43
N SER A 80 1.79 -21.15 -19.31
CA SER A 80 0.86 -20.85 -20.39
C SER A 80 0.32 -19.42 -20.29
N ASP A 81 -0.39 -18.97 -21.33
CA ASP A 81 -0.96 -17.62 -21.39
C ASP A 81 0.08 -16.51 -21.22
N ILE A 82 1.23 -16.71 -21.85
CA ILE A 82 2.33 -15.75 -21.86
C ILE A 82 2.06 -14.71 -22.94
N MET A 83 1.97 -13.45 -22.53
CA MET A 83 1.72 -12.33 -23.45
C MET A 83 3.01 -11.59 -23.74
N ILE A 84 3.19 -11.15 -24.98
CA ILE A 84 4.19 -10.14 -25.32
C ILE A 84 3.50 -8.78 -25.29
N GLY A 85 3.90 -7.92 -24.36
CA GLY A 85 3.23 -6.64 -24.07
C GLY A 85 4.14 -5.60 -23.41
N ASP A 86 3.55 -4.62 -22.74
CA ASP A 86 4.30 -3.59 -22.01
C ASP A 86 4.41 -3.99 -20.53
N VAL A 87 5.64 -4.10 -20.03
CA VAL A 87 5.95 -4.45 -18.62
C VAL A 87 6.37 -3.18 -17.88
N ILE A 88 5.61 -2.81 -16.85
CA ILE A 88 5.92 -1.65 -16.00
C ILE A 88 6.30 -2.17 -14.62
N ILE A 89 7.47 -1.77 -14.13
CA ILE A 89 7.84 -2.02 -12.74
C ILE A 89 7.29 -0.87 -11.91
N ILE A 90 6.50 -1.16 -10.87
CA ILE A 90 6.03 -0.17 -9.91
C ILE A 90 6.63 -0.46 -8.54
N SER A 91 7.10 0.57 -7.85
CA SER A 91 7.71 0.44 -6.53
C SER A 91 7.54 1.73 -5.73
N GLY A 92 7.95 1.70 -4.47
CA GLY A 92 7.77 2.78 -3.52
C GLY A 92 6.90 2.34 -2.36
N GLN A 93 6.31 3.31 -1.68
CA GLN A 93 5.62 3.06 -0.41
C GLN A 93 4.10 3.20 -0.53
N SER A 94 3.45 3.58 0.57
CA SER A 94 2.01 3.45 0.79
C SER A 94 1.14 4.19 -0.24
N ASN A 95 1.64 5.26 -0.85
CA ASN A 95 0.94 5.93 -1.95
C ASN A 95 1.00 5.16 -3.29
N MET A 96 2.10 4.45 -3.60
CA MET A 96 2.14 3.51 -4.72
C MET A 96 1.36 2.24 -4.40
N GLU A 97 1.53 1.69 -3.20
CA GLU A 97 0.85 0.45 -2.78
C GLU A 97 -0.67 0.60 -2.68
N PHE A 98 -1.15 1.83 -2.46
CA PHE A 98 -2.54 2.16 -2.14
C PHE A 98 -3.54 1.33 -2.98
N PRO A 99 -4.26 0.39 -2.36
CA PRO A 99 -5.06 -0.59 -3.10
C PRO A 99 -6.32 0.03 -3.71
N MET A 100 -6.78 -0.55 -4.82
CA MET A 100 -8.02 -0.14 -5.49
C MET A 100 -9.22 -0.18 -4.55
N GLU A 101 -9.31 -1.16 -3.65
CA GLU A 101 -10.41 -1.24 -2.67
C GLU A 101 -10.61 0.08 -1.90
N ARG A 102 -9.52 0.81 -1.60
CA ARG A 102 -9.55 2.06 -0.84
C ARG A 102 -9.96 3.28 -1.67
N VAL A 103 -10.11 3.13 -2.99
CA VAL A 103 -10.66 4.15 -3.89
C VAL A 103 -12.01 3.75 -4.48
N ARG A 104 -12.64 2.65 -4.03
CA ARG A 104 -13.86 2.11 -4.61
C ARG A 104 -14.99 3.13 -4.69
N GLU A 105 -15.17 3.99 -3.71
CA GLU A 105 -16.25 4.97 -3.68
C GLU A 105 -15.93 6.23 -4.48
N THR A 106 -14.64 6.48 -4.73
CA THR A 106 -14.19 7.52 -5.66
C THR A 106 -14.36 7.05 -7.11
N TYR A 107 -14.16 5.74 -7.38
CA TYR A 107 -14.26 5.15 -8.72
C TYR A 107 -15.11 3.86 -8.75
N PRO A 108 -16.40 3.92 -8.39
CA PRO A 108 -17.23 2.72 -8.22
C PRO A 108 -17.50 1.98 -9.52
N ASP A 109 -17.43 2.69 -10.65
CA ASP A 109 -17.65 2.11 -11.97
C ASP A 109 -16.60 1.06 -12.35
N GLU A 110 -15.42 1.07 -11.72
CA GLU A 110 -14.35 0.12 -12.01
C GLU A 110 -14.69 -1.33 -11.61
N TRP A 111 -15.71 -1.54 -10.77
CA TRP A 111 -16.19 -2.88 -10.37
C TRP A 111 -17.38 -3.39 -11.20
N THR A 112 -17.88 -2.62 -12.16
CA THR A 112 -19.13 -2.97 -12.87
C THR A 112 -18.94 -3.97 -14.02
N GLY A 113 -17.70 -4.17 -14.49
CA GLY A 113 -17.36 -5.06 -15.60
C GLY A 113 -17.91 -4.59 -16.96
N PRO A 114 -17.52 -5.24 -18.08
CA PRO A 114 -16.53 -6.33 -18.16
C PRO A 114 -15.12 -5.86 -17.82
N PHE A 115 -14.31 -6.75 -17.22
CA PHE A 115 -12.92 -6.46 -16.86
C PHE A 115 -11.98 -6.70 -18.06
N ASP A 116 -11.01 -5.80 -18.29
CA ASP A 116 -10.00 -5.97 -19.34
C ASP A 116 -8.86 -6.89 -18.87
N GLU A 117 -8.95 -8.18 -19.20
CA GLU A 117 -7.94 -9.21 -18.87
C GLU A 117 -6.54 -8.94 -19.46
N LYS A 118 -6.40 -7.95 -20.36
CA LYS A 118 -5.10 -7.49 -20.85
C LYS A 118 -4.37 -6.61 -19.82
N ILE A 119 -4.99 -6.26 -18.70
CA ILE A 119 -4.34 -5.65 -17.55
C ILE A 119 -4.01 -6.77 -16.56
N ARG A 120 -2.73 -6.91 -16.21
CA ARG A 120 -2.25 -7.95 -15.31
C ARG A 120 -1.30 -7.37 -14.28
N THR A 121 -1.25 -7.97 -13.09
CA THR A 121 -0.31 -7.59 -12.02
C THR A 121 0.41 -8.82 -11.47
N PHE A 122 1.67 -8.65 -11.07
CA PHE A 122 2.49 -9.60 -10.34
C PHE A 122 2.99 -8.89 -9.09
N LYS A 123 2.28 -9.06 -7.97
CA LYS A 123 2.66 -8.45 -6.69
C LYS A 123 3.58 -9.37 -5.90
N VAL A 124 4.77 -8.88 -5.56
CA VAL A 124 5.69 -9.56 -4.65
C VAL A 124 5.34 -9.16 -3.22
N ILE A 125 5.08 -10.15 -2.37
CA ILE A 125 4.90 -9.93 -0.93
C ILE A 125 6.27 -9.64 -0.32
N GLU A 126 6.32 -8.64 0.55
CA GLU A 126 7.54 -8.14 1.17
C GLU A 126 8.36 -9.22 1.87
N ASN A 127 9.65 -9.21 1.61
CA ASN A 127 10.59 -10.16 2.17
C ASN A 127 11.94 -9.46 2.43
N GLY A 128 12.17 -9.04 3.67
CA GLY A 128 13.42 -8.37 4.06
C GLY A 128 14.59 -9.34 4.14
N VAL A 129 15.59 -9.17 3.27
CA VAL A 129 16.80 -10.00 3.23
C VAL A 129 18.04 -9.14 3.39
N PHE A 130 18.96 -9.54 4.28
CA PHE A 130 20.17 -8.77 4.60
C PHE A 130 21.47 -9.48 4.21
N THR A 131 21.40 -10.76 3.88
CA THR A 131 22.54 -11.62 3.56
C THR A 131 22.95 -11.58 2.08
N GLY A 132 22.39 -10.63 1.33
CA GLY A 132 22.60 -10.43 -0.10
C GLY A 132 21.39 -10.81 -0.95
N PRO A 133 21.43 -10.51 -2.27
CA PRO A 133 20.32 -10.77 -3.17
C PRO A 133 19.91 -12.23 -3.22
N LEU A 134 18.59 -12.48 -3.18
CA LEU A 134 18.08 -13.80 -3.48
C LEU A 134 18.29 -14.16 -4.95
N ALA A 135 18.51 -15.44 -5.22
CA ALA A 135 18.56 -15.95 -6.58
C ALA A 135 17.16 -16.01 -7.23
N GLU A 136 16.10 -16.14 -6.42
CA GLU A 136 14.71 -16.29 -6.86
C GLU A 136 13.74 -15.65 -5.86
N LEU A 137 12.58 -15.20 -6.34
CA LEU A 137 11.53 -14.62 -5.51
C LEU A 137 10.82 -15.68 -4.66
N MET A 138 10.54 -15.34 -3.41
CA MET A 138 9.81 -16.22 -2.49
C MET A 138 8.30 -16.25 -2.76
N THR A 139 7.75 -15.14 -3.27
CA THR A 139 6.31 -14.91 -3.48
C THR A 139 6.07 -14.19 -4.81
N GLY A 140 4.80 -14.15 -5.23
CA GLY A 140 4.35 -13.46 -6.44
C GLY A 140 3.74 -14.42 -7.44
N ASP A 141 2.57 -14.04 -7.95
CA ASP A 141 1.81 -14.77 -8.95
C ASP A 141 1.10 -13.75 -9.85
N TRP A 142 0.98 -14.05 -11.15
CA TRP A 142 0.27 -13.17 -12.07
C TRP A 142 -1.24 -13.26 -11.85
N LYS A 143 -1.88 -12.10 -11.75
CA LYS A 143 -3.34 -11.93 -11.69
C LYS A 143 -3.80 -11.04 -12.83
N ARG A 144 -4.81 -11.51 -13.56
CA ARG A 144 -5.55 -10.67 -14.52
C ARG A 144 -6.50 -9.77 -13.77
N LEU A 145 -6.82 -8.62 -14.32
CA LEU A 145 -7.90 -7.79 -13.81
C LEU A 145 -9.23 -8.57 -13.87
N GLY A 146 -9.91 -8.65 -12.74
CA GLY A 146 -11.17 -9.36 -12.56
C GLY A 146 -11.85 -8.93 -11.26
N ALA A 147 -13.09 -9.36 -11.05
CA ALA A 147 -13.86 -9.02 -9.85
C ALA A 147 -13.20 -9.50 -8.55
N ASP A 148 -12.48 -10.62 -8.61
CA ASP A 148 -11.79 -11.26 -7.50
C ASP A 148 -10.37 -10.73 -7.26
N SER A 149 -9.84 -9.91 -8.18
CA SER A 149 -8.46 -9.44 -8.12
C SER A 149 -8.32 -7.92 -8.04
N ILE A 150 -9.29 -7.15 -8.57
CA ILE A 150 -9.21 -5.69 -8.70
C ILE A 150 -8.86 -5.02 -7.37
N ASP A 151 -9.43 -5.47 -6.25
CA ASP A 151 -9.25 -4.89 -4.92
C ASP A 151 -7.78 -4.75 -4.51
N ALA A 152 -6.97 -5.77 -4.85
CA ALA A 152 -5.56 -5.86 -4.47
C ALA A 152 -4.59 -5.13 -5.41
N PHE A 153 -5.07 -4.58 -6.55
CA PHE A 153 -4.20 -3.80 -7.42
C PHE A 153 -3.81 -2.49 -6.73
N SER A 154 -2.54 -2.09 -6.88
CA SER A 154 -2.15 -0.69 -6.69
C SER A 154 -3.07 0.20 -7.54
N ALA A 155 -3.75 1.18 -6.94
CA ALA A 155 -4.65 2.09 -7.65
C ALA A 155 -3.88 2.94 -8.67
N VAL A 156 -2.70 3.44 -8.30
CA VAL A 156 -1.82 4.18 -9.23
C VAL A 156 -1.37 3.27 -10.37
N GLY A 157 -0.95 2.04 -10.06
CA GLY A 157 -0.56 1.03 -11.05
C GLY A 157 -1.72 0.67 -11.99
N TYR A 158 -2.91 0.43 -11.45
CA TYR A 158 -4.13 0.12 -12.19
C TYR A 158 -4.47 1.20 -13.21
N PHE A 159 -4.59 2.45 -12.77
CA PHE A 159 -4.91 3.55 -13.67
C PHE A 159 -3.80 3.80 -14.70
N THR A 160 -2.53 3.58 -14.33
CA THR A 160 -1.41 3.60 -15.29
C THR A 160 -1.61 2.54 -16.37
N ALA A 161 -1.87 1.29 -15.99
CA ALA A 161 -2.09 0.19 -16.91
C ALA A 161 -3.31 0.42 -17.80
N LYS A 162 -4.44 0.85 -17.22
CA LYS A 162 -5.68 1.18 -17.93
C LYS A 162 -5.46 2.22 -19.02
N HIS A 163 -4.83 3.34 -18.68
CA HIS A 163 -4.60 4.41 -19.67
C HIS A 163 -3.56 4.01 -20.73
N LEU A 164 -2.52 3.26 -20.37
CA LEU A 164 -1.53 2.79 -21.34
C LEU A 164 -2.13 1.75 -22.29
N ARG A 165 -2.88 0.79 -21.75
CA ARG A 165 -3.62 -0.24 -22.48
C ARG A 165 -4.55 0.34 -23.54
N LEU A 166 -5.29 1.41 -23.20
CA LEU A 166 -6.20 2.10 -24.11
C LEU A 166 -5.46 2.83 -25.24
N LYS A 167 -4.25 3.33 -25.00
CA LYS A 167 -3.44 4.05 -25.99
C LYS A 167 -2.70 3.13 -26.96
N GLU A 168 -2.11 2.07 -26.42
CA GLU A 168 -1.14 1.23 -27.13
C GLU A 168 -1.78 -0.04 -27.75
N ASP A 169 -3.02 -0.31 -27.35
CA ASP A 169 -3.75 -1.54 -27.63
C ASP A 169 -2.92 -2.82 -27.36
N VAL A 170 -2.35 -2.94 -26.16
CA VAL A 170 -1.38 -3.99 -25.79
C VAL A 170 -1.68 -4.53 -24.39
N THR A 171 -1.33 -5.79 -24.12
CA THR A 171 -1.31 -6.31 -22.75
C THR A 171 -0.32 -5.51 -21.90
N VAL A 172 -0.76 -5.04 -20.74
CA VAL A 172 0.10 -4.32 -19.78
C VAL A 172 0.24 -5.17 -18.52
N GLY A 173 1.48 -5.53 -18.20
CA GLY A 173 1.84 -6.24 -16.97
C GLY A 173 2.50 -5.29 -15.98
N LEU A 174 1.92 -5.19 -14.79
CA LEU A 174 2.52 -4.50 -13.64
C LEU A 174 3.34 -5.51 -12.83
N VAL A 175 4.61 -5.20 -12.57
CA VAL A 175 5.40 -5.92 -11.57
C VAL A 175 5.45 -5.02 -10.33
N ASP A 176 4.69 -5.41 -9.31
CA ASP A 176 4.45 -4.61 -8.11
C ASP A 176 5.39 -5.02 -6.98
N LEU A 177 6.31 -4.09 -6.70
CA LEU A 177 7.38 -4.19 -5.70
C LEU A 177 7.21 -3.10 -4.63
N THR A 178 5.97 -2.84 -4.23
CA THR A 178 5.62 -1.78 -3.27
C THR A 178 5.60 -2.30 -1.83
N LEU A 179 5.92 -1.43 -0.87
CA LEU A 179 5.73 -1.68 0.56
C LEU A 179 5.49 -0.38 1.33
N GLY A 180 4.33 -0.26 1.97
CA GLY A 180 3.95 0.84 2.83
C GLY A 180 5.00 1.21 3.88
N GLY A 181 5.30 2.50 3.97
CA GLY A 181 6.26 3.06 4.93
C GLY A 181 7.73 2.75 4.68
N ALA A 182 8.08 1.98 3.64
CA ALA A 182 9.49 1.71 3.34
C ALA A 182 10.24 2.96 2.85
N PRO A 183 11.38 3.32 3.47
CA PRO A 183 12.24 4.40 2.99
C PRO A 183 13.06 3.94 1.77
N ILE A 184 13.59 4.87 0.97
CA ILE A 184 14.28 4.56 -0.30
C ILE A 184 15.44 3.58 -0.12
N GLU A 185 16.15 3.64 1.01
CA GLU A 185 17.31 2.83 1.34
C GLU A 185 16.97 1.33 1.46
N ALA A 186 15.73 0.99 1.78
CA ALA A 186 15.27 -0.40 1.81
C ALA A 186 15.35 -1.05 0.41
N PHE A 187 15.19 -0.24 -0.65
CA PHE A 187 15.24 -0.66 -2.06
C PHE A 187 16.63 -0.52 -2.70
N MET A 188 17.64 -0.08 -1.96
CA MET A 188 19.00 0.17 -2.45
C MET A 188 19.95 -0.94 -2.01
N SER A 189 20.93 -1.29 -2.85
CA SER A 189 21.97 -2.25 -2.47
C SER A 189 23.00 -1.63 -1.50
N GLU A 190 23.82 -2.47 -0.85
CA GLU A 190 24.97 -1.96 -0.06
C GLU A 190 25.89 -1.06 -0.90
N GLU A 191 26.18 -1.44 -2.15
CA GLU A 191 26.95 -0.61 -3.10
C GLU A 191 26.31 0.77 -3.33
N ASP A 192 24.98 0.83 -3.48
CA ASP A 192 24.26 2.08 -3.68
C ASP A 192 24.28 2.96 -2.43
N LEU A 193 24.47 2.36 -1.25
CA LEU A 193 24.56 3.05 0.03
C LEU A 193 26.01 3.36 0.47
N ALA A 194 27.02 3.14 -0.38
CA ALA A 194 28.42 3.43 -0.03
C ALA A 194 28.64 4.89 0.43
N GLY A 195 29.10 5.10 1.67
CA GLY A 195 29.26 6.42 2.29
C GLY A 195 28.01 6.95 3.01
N PHE A 196 26.94 6.16 3.10
CA PHE A 196 25.82 6.37 4.03
C PHE A 196 26.03 5.44 5.25
N ASP A 197 27.04 5.74 6.06
CA ASP A 197 27.55 4.83 7.11
C ASP A 197 26.49 4.45 8.16
N GLU A 198 25.55 5.35 8.47
CA GLU A 198 24.43 5.05 9.37
C GLU A 198 23.50 3.97 8.79
N ALA A 199 23.13 4.10 7.51
CA ALA A 199 22.29 3.12 6.82
C ALA A 199 23.00 1.76 6.71
N LEU A 200 24.29 1.75 6.38
CA LEU A 200 25.09 0.53 6.30
C LEU A 200 25.27 -0.13 7.68
N SER A 201 25.55 0.65 8.72
CA SER A 201 25.65 0.14 10.09
C SER A 201 24.33 -0.41 10.59
N GLU A 202 23.19 0.16 10.18
CA GLU A 202 21.88 -0.38 10.52
C GLU A 202 21.63 -1.70 9.80
N ALA A 203 21.88 -1.79 8.49
CA ALA A 203 21.73 -3.04 7.73
C ALA A 203 22.58 -4.19 8.30
N GLU A 204 23.80 -3.90 8.74
CA GLU A 204 24.72 -4.88 9.30
C GLU A 204 24.14 -5.60 10.53
N LYS A 205 23.41 -4.88 11.41
CA LYS A 205 22.78 -5.49 12.60
C LYS A 205 21.78 -6.58 12.20
N PHE A 206 21.02 -6.37 11.12
CA PHE A 206 19.96 -7.28 10.68
C PHE A 206 20.46 -8.49 9.87
N LYS A 207 21.77 -8.57 9.60
CA LYS A 207 22.42 -9.78 9.07
C LYS A 207 22.48 -10.92 10.09
N ASP A 208 22.48 -10.59 11.38
CA ASP A 208 22.39 -11.59 12.44
C ASP A 208 20.93 -12.04 12.62
N ASP A 209 20.66 -13.30 12.28
CA ASP A 209 19.34 -13.92 12.42
C ASP A 209 18.84 -13.89 13.88
N THR A 210 19.74 -14.03 14.86
CA THR A 210 19.37 -13.99 16.30
C THR A 210 18.87 -12.59 16.67
N TYR A 211 19.57 -11.55 16.23
CA TYR A 211 19.15 -10.17 16.44
C TYR A 211 17.81 -9.89 15.74
N ARG A 212 17.70 -10.26 14.46
CA ARG A 212 16.48 -10.04 13.66
C ARG A 212 15.27 -10.76 14.25
N LEU A 213 15.39 -12.04 14.60
CA LEU A 213 14.32 -12.82 15.22
C LEU A 213 13.98 -12.31 16.63
N GLY A 214 14.97 -11.85 17.39
CA GLY A 214 14.77 -11.20 18.68
C GLY A 214 13.91 -9.93 18.54
N VAL A 215 14.22 -9.06 17.56
CA VAL A 215 13.43 -7.85 17.27
C VAL A 215 11.98 -8.19 16.91
N LEU A 216 11.75 -9.21 16.07
CA LEU A 216 10.40 -9.64 15.72
C LEU A 216 9.63 -10.16 16.94
N SER A 217 10.26 -11.01 17.75
CA SER A 217 9.68 -11.51 18.99
C SER A 217 9.38 -10.39 20.00
N ASP A 218 10.27 -9.40 20.10
CA ASP A 218 10.08 -8.25 20.98
C ASP A 218 8.92 -7.37 20.48
N ASN A 219 8.82 -7.10 19.18
CA ASN A 219 7.69 -6.36 18.61
C ASN A 219 6.36 -7.05 18.95
N GLU A 220 6.24 -8.35 18.70
CA GLU A 220 5.03 -9.14 18.99
C GLU A 220 4.70 -9.12 20.49
N LYS A 221 5.71 -9.38 21.34
CA LYS A 221 5.53 -9.39 22.79
C LYS A 221 5.12 -8.03 23.33
N ASN A 222 5.79 -6.96 22.92
CA ASN A 222 5.53 -5.61 23.40
C ASN A 222 4.14 -5.13 22.98
N ALA A 223 3.72 -5.38 21.73
CA ALA A 223 2.38 -5.04 21.26
C ALA A 223 1.30 -5.81 22.02
N LYS A 224 1.52 -7.13 22.23
CA LYS A 224 0.59 -7.97 22.97
C LYS A 224 0.48 -7.55 24.44
N ASP A 225 1.59 -7.42 25.14
CA ASP A 225 1.61 -7.05 26.56
C ASP A 225 0.90 -5.72 26.79
N TRP A 226 1.19 -4.72 25.94
CA TRP A 226 0.57 -3.40 26.06
C TRP A 226 -0.94 -3.47 25.84
N ARG A 227 -1.42 -4.22 24.84
CA ARG A 227 -2.87 -4.41 24.60
C ARG A 227 -3.55 -5.16 25.76
N ASP A 228 -2.93 -6.23 26.26
CA ASP A 228 -3.45 -6.98 27.41
C ASP A 228 -3.54 -6.10 28.67
N ASP A 229 -2.52 -5.27 28.93
CA ASP A 229 -2.48 -4.34 30.06
C ASP A 229 -3.54 -3.25 29.93
N LEU A 230 -3.69 -2.69 28.74
CA LEU A 230 -4.74 -1.72 28.40
C LEU A 230 -6.13 -2.28 28.70
N ASP A 231 -6.46 -3.44 28.13
CA ASP A 231 -7.78 -4.07 28.28
C ASP A 231 -8.06 -4.46 29.74
N ARG A 232 -7.06 -5.00 30.44
CA ARG A 232 -7.18 -5.32 31.87
C ARG A 232 -7.40 -4.09 32.73
N ALA A 233 -6.86 -2.93 32.36
CA ALA A 233 -7.02 -1.69 33.12
C ALA A 233 -8.35 -0.98 32.81
N ASP A 234 -8.86 -1.11 31.58
CA ASP A 234 -10.05 -0.42 31.06
C ASP A 234 -11.31 -0.66 31.91
N ILE A 235 -11.83 0.39 32.53
CA ILE A 235 -13.08 0.31 33.33
C ILE A 235 -14.31 0.11 32.46
N GLY A 236 -14.30 0.60 31.21
CA GLY A 236 -15.45 0.49 30.33
C GLY A 236 -15.68 -0.95 29.85
N LEU A 237 -14.62 -1.74 29.72
CA LEU A 237 -14.74 -3.18 29.49
C LEU A 237 -15.29 -3.94 30.71
N LYS A 238 -14.93 -3.51 31.94
CA LYS A 238 -15.39 -4.16 33.18
C LYS A 238 -16.83 -3.84 33.52
N GLU A 239 -17.27 -2.64 33.17
CA GLU A 239 -18.58 -2.09 33.51
C GLU A 239 -19.53 -2.03 32.31
N HIS A 240 -19.15 -2.59 31.16
CA HIS A 240 -19.98 -2.73 29.97
C HIS A 240 -20.48 -1.40 29.37
N PHE A 241 -19.55 -0.52 28.99
CA PHE A 241 -19.88 0.79 28.42
C PHE A 241 -20.42 0.75 26.99
N GLU A 242 -20.50 -0.42 26.34
CA GLU A 242 -20.97 -0.60 24.97
C GLU A 242 -22.41 -0.12 24.73
N ASP A 243 -23.26 -0.04 25.75
CA ASP A 243 -24.63 0.49 25.65
C ASP A 243 -24.70 2.03 25.64
N GLY A 244 -23.64 2.70 26.10
CA GLY A 244 -23.51 4.14 26.18
C GLY A 244 -24.25 4.82 27.34
N GLU A 245 -25.03 4.12 28.16
CA GLU A 245 -25.89 4.74 29.19
C GLU A 245 -25.07 5.55 30.21
N LYS A 246 -23.99 4.94 30.72
CA LYS A 246 -23.12 5.61 31.69
C LYS A 246 -22.37 6.78 31.05
N ILE A 247 -21.88 6.62 29.82
CA ILE A 247 -21.14 7.66 29.10
C ILE A 247 -22.04 8.88 28.88
N LEU A 248 -23.28 8.67 28.45
CA LEU A 248 -24.23 9.75 28.19
C LEU A 248 -24.66 10.49 29.47
N ARG A 249 -24.75 9.78 30.60
CA ARG A 249 -25.14 10.35 31.91
C ARG A 249 -24.02 11.11 32.61
N GLU A 250 -22.79 10.58 32.57
CA GLU A 250 -21.69 11.04 33.43
C GLU A 250 -20.51 11.62 32.64
N GLY A 251 -20.52 11.48 31.31
CA GLY A 251 -19.42 11.89 30.45
C GLY A 251 -19.26 13.40 30.30
N ARG A 252 -18.04 13.79 29.94
CA ARG A 252 -17.69 15.16 29.54
C ARG A 252 -17.98 15.37 28.06
N ASP A 253 -18.19 16.62 27.66
CA ASP A 253 -18.43 16.95 26.26
C ASP A 253 -17.13 17.00 25.46
N VAL A 254 -17.18 16.51 24.22
CA VAL A 254 -16.16 16.70 23.19
C VAL A 254 -16.86 16.95 21.85
N VAL A 255 -16.36 17.88 21.05
CA VAL A 255 -16.89 18.11 19.70
C VAL A 255 -16.10 17.26 18.73
N LEU A 256 -16.78 16.48 17.90
CA LEU A 256 -16.17 15.62 16.88
C LEU A 256 -16.72 15.95 15.48
N PRO A 257 -15.90 15.81 14.42
CA PRO A 257 -14.50 15.39 14.45
C PRO A 257 -13.56 16.46 15.02
N GLU A 258 -12.48 16.06 15.67
CA GLU A 258 -11.46 16.98 16.17
C GLU A 258 -10.15 16.24 16.46
N PHE A 259 -9.05 16.99 16.47
CA PHE A 259 -7.80 16.54 17.09
C PHE A 259 -7.89 16.66 18.61
N PHE A 260 -7.49 15.63 19.35
CA PHE A 260 -7.65 15.64 20.80
C PHE A 260 -6.71 16.62 21.49
N SER A 261 -5.63 17.05 20.82
CA SER A 261 -4.72 18.10 21.29
C SER A 261 -5.40 19.46 21.50
N ASP A 262 -6.54 19.72 20.83
CA ASP A 262 -7.35 20.92 21.05
C ASP A 262 -8.44 20.73 22.12
N THR A 263 -8.37 19.64 22.90
CA THR A 263 -9.39 19.23 23.87
C THR A 263 -8.79 18.85 25.23
N GLU A 264 -9.62 18.51 26.21
CA GLU A 264 -9.17 17.95 27.49
C GLU A 264 -8.54 16.55 27.38
N LEU A 265 -8.53 15.94 26.19
CA LEU A 265 -7.86 14.68 25.88
C LEU A 265 -6.44 14.86 25.33
N ASP A 266 -5.90 16.07 25.33
CA ASP A 266 -4.54 16.35 24.88
C ASP A 266 -3.50 15.45 25.58
N GLY A 267 -2.63 14.82 24.79
CA GLY A 267 -1.60 13.89 25.25
C GLY A 267 -2.14 12.62 25.92
N HIS A 268 -3.43 12.31 25.81
CA HIS A 268 -3.99 11.10 26.43
C HIS A 268 -3.47 9.83 25.77
N ILE A 269 -3.01 8.89 26.60
CA ILE A 269 -2.57 7.56 26.20
C ILE A 269 -3.40 6.56 27.00
N GLY A 270 -4.01 5.60 26.31
CA GLY A 270 -4.94 4.64 26.88
C GLY A 270 -6.25 4.58 26.10
N SER A 271 -7.36 4.28 26.77
CA SER A 271 -8.66 4.15 26.12
C SER A 271 -9.63 5.26 26.49
N VAL A 272 -10.46 5.65 25.53
CA VAL A 272 -11.54 6.62 25.67
C VAL A 272 -12.80 6.01 25.10
N TRP A 273 -13.87 6.02 25.89
CA TRP A 273 -15.20 5.63 25.45
C TRP A 273 -15.99 6.90 25.13
N ILE A 274 -16.41 7.04 23.87
CA ILE A 274 -17.20 8.17 23.39
C ILE A 274 -18.59 7.69 22.98
N ALA A 275 -19.64 8.44 23.31
CA ALA A 275 -21.01 8.10 22.97
C ALA A 275 -21.83 9.31 22.54
N ARG A 276 -22.82 9.07 21.69
CA ARG A 276 -23.80 10.05 21.24
C ARG A 276 -25.14 9.36 20.99
N THR A 277 -26.23 10.10 21.17
CA THR A 277 -27.54 9.72 20.63
C THR A 277 -27.81 10.38 19.27
N PHE A 278 -28.55 9.69 18.41
CA PHE A 278 -29.03 10.20 17.13
C PHE A 278 -30.47 9.72 16.90
N SER A 279 -31.23 10.41 16.05
CA SER A 279 -32.64 10.10 15.82
C SER A 279 -32.89 9.67 14.39
N VAL A 280 -33.54 8.52 14.19
CA VAL A 280 -33.79 7.97 12.86
C VAL A 280 -35.30 8.00 12.54
N PRO A 281 -35.72 8.59 11.41
CA PRO A 281 -37.10 8.54 10.96
C PRO A 281 -37.61 7.12 10.71
N ALA A 282 -38.90 6.87 10.95
CA ALA A 282 -39.55 5.57 10.74
C ALA A 282 -39.23 4.92 9.38
N GLN A 283 -39.11 5.73 8.32
CA GLN A 283 -38.83 5.23 6.96
C GLN A 283 -37.42 4.65 6.77
N TYR A 284 -36.48 4.90 7.69
CA TYR A 284 -35.12 4.37 7.67
C TYR A 284 -34.84 3.43 8.85
N ALA A 285 -35.77 3.34 9.81
CA ALA A 285 -35.69 2.35 10.87
C ALA A 285 -35.62 0.93 10.30
N GLU A 286 -34.88 0.07 11.00
CA GLU A 286 -34.62 -1.33 10.65
C GLU A 286 -33.92 -1.54 9.29
N LYS A 287 -33.70 -0.53 8.46
CA LYS A 287 -32.98 -0.69 7.20
C LYS A 287 -31.47 -0.87 7.42
N PRO A 288 -30.78 -1.61 6.53
CA PRO A 288 -29.33 -1.62 6.53
C PRO A 288 -28.78 -0.23 6.23
N ALA A 289 -27.62 0.07 6.82
CA ALA A 289 -26.90 1.31 6.61
C ALA A 289 -25.40 1.05 6.65
N VAL A 290 -24.59 2.01 6.21
CA VAL A 290 -23.14 1.98 6.40
C VAL A 290 -22.75 3.14 7.29
N LEU A 291 -22.07 2.87 8.39
CA LEU A 291 -21.44 3.88 9.21
C LEU A 291 -20.18 4.37 8.54
N TRP A 292 -20.07 5.68 8.33
CA TRP A 292 -18.85 6.36 7.91
C TRP A 292 -18.38 7.26 9.04
N PHE A 293 -17.12 7.10 9.47
CA PHE A 293 -16.59 7.86 10.60
C PHE A 293 -15.13 8.30 10.43
N GLY A 294 -14.75 8.66 9.20
CA GLY A 294 -13.40 9.13 8.88
C GLY A 294 -12.29 8.16 9.32
N ALA A 295 -11.11 8.67 9.64
CA ALA A 295 -10.02 7.89 10.26
C ALA A 295 -9.89 8.25 11.74
N ILE A 296 -9.49 7.28 12.55
CA ILE A 296 -9.20 7.42 14.00
C ILE A 296 -7.74 7.04 14.22
N ASN A 297 -7.01 7.73 15.10
CA ASN A 297 -5.53 7.68 15.12
C ASN A 297 -4.91 6.30 15.28
N ASP A 298 -5.43 5.43 16.15
CA ASP A 298 -4.85 4.09 16.32
C ASP A 298 -5.92 3.05 16.05
N PHE A 299 -6.68 2.60 17.05
CA PHE A 299 -7.67 1.55 16.82
C PHE A 299 -8.95 1.75 17.62
N ASP A 300 -10.02 1.14 17.13
CA ASP A 300 -11.36 1.35 17.66
C ASP A 300 -12.28 0.13 17.56
N TRP A 301 -13.31 0.17 18.40
CA TRP A 301 -14.51 -0.64 18.30
C TRP A 301 -15.72 0.27 18.29
N CYS A 302 -16.68 0.01 17.39
CA CYS A 302 -17.91 0.75 17.28
C CYS A 302 -19.11 -0.11 17.62
N TYR A 303 -20.00 0.43 18.45
CA TYR A 303 -21.24 -0.20 18.89
C TYR A 303 -22.42 0.70 18.54
N ILE A 304 -23.50 0.10 18.06
CA ILE A 304 -24.80 0.76 17.89
C ILE A 304 -25.81 -0.02 18.73
N ASN A 305 -26.53 0.69 19.60
CA ASN A 305 -27.52 0.11 20.52
C ASN A 305 -26.96 -1.08 21.32
N GLY A 306 -25.72 -0.99 21.79
CA GLY A 306 -25.02 -2.03 22.56
C GLY A 306 -24.45 -3.18 21.73
N LYS A 307 -24.61 -3.19 20.39
CA LYS A 307 -24.08 -4.26 19.53
C LYS A 307 -22.88 -3.77 18.73
N LEU A 308 -21.81 -4.56 18.71
CA LEU A 308 -20.63 -4.30 17.89
C LEU A 308 -21.01 -4.32 16.41
N VAL A 309 -20.70 -3.24 15.69
CA VAL A 309 -20.90 -3.12 14.23
C VAL A 309 -19.60 -3.13 13.45
N GLY A 310 -18.47 -2.82 14.08
CA GLY A 310 -17.17 -2.94 13.44
C GLY A 310 -16.00 -2.53 14.32
N SER A 311 -14.80 -2.80 13.81
CA SER A 311 -13.54 -2.44 14.45
C SER A 311 -12.45 -2.27 13.40
N THR A 312 -11.48 -1.39 13.68
CA THR A 312 -10.28 -1.17 12.86
C THR A 312 -9.09 -1.14 13.81
N ASP A 313 -8.01 -1.83 13.46
CA ASP A 313 -6.86 -2.09 14.34
C ASP A 313 -5.65 -1.16 14.13
N TYR A 314 -5.76 -0.16 13.24
CA TYR A 314 -4.72 0.86 13.03
C TYR A 314 -5.25 2.19 12.39
N CYS A 315 -4.37 3.19 12.32
CA CYS A 315 -4.69 4.60 12.02
C CYS A 315 -5.44 4.85 10.71
N TYR A 316 -4.94 4.29 9.61
CA TYR A 316 -5.17 4.84 8.27
C TYR A 316 -6.45 4.40 7.55
N PRO A 317 -7.07 3.23 7.81
CA PRO A 317 -8.31 2.87 7.15
C PRO A 317 -9.43 3.83 7.54
N PRO A 318 -10.27 4.26 6.59
CA PRO A 318 -11.52 4.90 6.95
C PRO A 318 -12.42 3.91 7.69
N ARG A 319 -13.09 4.36 8.74
CA ARG A 319 -14.05 3.60 9.54
C ARG A 319 -15.33 3.51 8.75
N ARG A 320 -15.52 2.33 8.14
CA ARG A 320 -16.66 1.98 7.30
C ARG A 320 -17.22 0.66 7.79
N TYR A 321 -18.32 0.72 8.53
CA TYR A 321 -18.89 -0.45 9.19
C TYR A 321 -20.31 -0.69 8.68
N GLU A 322 -20.55 -1.90 8.18
CA GLU A 322 -21.88 -2.36 7.78
C GLU A 322 -22.76 -2.45 9.02
N VAL A 323 -23.90 -1.77 8.98
CA VAL A 323 -24.91 -1.78 10.04
C VAL A 323 -26.06 -2.68 9.57
N PRO A 324 -26.27 -3.84 10.21
CA PRO A 324 -27.24 -4.81 9.74
C PRO A 324 -28.68 -4.33 9.91
N GLU A 325 -29.56 -4.86 9.05
CA GLU A 325 -31.02 -4.72 9.15
C GLU A 325 -31.51 -5.10 10.56
N GLY A 326 -32.48 -4.33 11.06
CA GLY A 326 -33.08 -4.48 12.40
C GLY A 326 -32.26 -3.95 13.58
N LEU A 327 -31.05 -3.40 13.35
CA LEU A 327 -30.24 -2.85 14.44
C LEU A 327 -30.65 -1.43 14.85
N ILE A 328 -30.95 -0.59 13.86
CA ILE A 328 -31.37 0.80 14.06
C ILE A 328 -32.89 0.84 14.26
N ARG A 329 -33.34 1.61 15.25
CA ARG A 329 -34.75 1.74 15.64
C ARG A 329 -35.31 3.08 15.18
N GLU A 330 -36.63 3.17 15.08
CA GLU A 330 -37.29 4.47 14.94
C GLU A 330 -37.03 5.32 16.20
N GLY A 331 -36.75 6.61 15.99
CA GLY A 331 -36.48 7.53 17.09
C GLY A 331 -35.04 7.42 17.59
N GLU A 332 -34.85 7.51 18.90
CA GLU A 332 -33.53 7.60 19.51
C GLU A 332 -32.74 6.29 19.44
N ASN A 333 -31.47 6.41 19.04
CA ASN A 333 -30.49 5.34 19.00
C ASN A 333 -29.19 5.84 19.65
N THR A 334 -28.38 4.90 20.15
CA THR A 334 -27.07 5.21 20.73
C THR A 334 -25.97 4.64 19.86
N ILE A 335 -24.92 5.43 19.66
CA ILE A 335 -23.64 5.00 19.08
C ILE A 335 -22.53 5.21 20.09
N VAL A 336 -21.63 4.23 20.18
CA VAL A 336 -20.47 4.25 21.08
C VAL A 336 -19.22 3.87 20.29
N PHE A 337 -18.12 4.58 20.50
CA PHE A 337 -16.80 4.09 20.13
C PHE A 337 -15.94 3.90 21.37
N ARG A 338 -15.22 2.78 21.41
CA ARG A 338 -14.02 2.62 22.24
C ARG A 338 -12.83 2.97 21.37
N ILE A 339 -12.16 4.08 21.64
CA ILE A 339 -10.95 4.53 20.93
C ILE A 339 -9.76 4.28 21.84
N CYS A 340 -8.74 3.60 21.31
CA CYS A 340 -7.47 3.41 22.00
C CYS A 340 -6.39 4.27 21.35
N ILE A 341 -5.56 4.90 22.15
CA ILE A 341 -4.51 5.83 21.72
C ILE A 341 -3.18 5.36 22.28
N GLU A 342 -2.23 5.07 21.41
CA GLU A 342 -0.97 4.43 21.79
C GLU A 342 0.11 5.44 22.20
N LYS A 343 0.08 6.65 21.62
CA LYS A 343 1.20 7.60 21.65
C LYS A 343 0.85 9.04 22.01
N GLY A 344 -0.40 9.31 22.40
CA GLY A 344 -0.83 10.65 22.84
C GLY A 344 -1.39 11.53 21.73
N TYR A 345 -1.46 11.03 20.48
CA TYR A 345 -1.92 11.80 19.31
C TYR A 345 -3.35 11.44 18.89
N GLY A 346 -4.27 11.36 19.85
CA GLY A 346 -5.66 11.00 19.59
C GLY A 346 -6.36 11.95 18.62
N ARG A 347 -7.16 11.41 17.70
CA ARG A 347 -8.03 12.22 16.82
C ARG A 347 -9.16 11.39 16.23
N VAL A 348 -10.22 12.09 15.86
CA VAL A 348 -11.13 11.70 14.78
C VAL A 348 -10.85 12.67 13.64
N THR A 349 -10.15 12.23 12.60
CA THR A 349 -9.54 13.09 11.57
C THR A 349 -10.59 14.01 10.94
N PRO A 350 -10.58 15.34 11.16
CA PRO A 350 -11.53 16.29 10.59
C PRO A 350 -11.49 16.33 9.06
N GLY A 351 -12.58 16.79 8.43
CA GLY A 351 -12.63 16.91 6.97
C GLY A 351 -13.02 15.62 6.24
N LYS A 352 -13.54 14.62 6.95
CA LYS A 352 -14.07 13.35 6.39
C LYS A 352 -15.58 13.24 6.64
N LEU A 353 -16.29 12.31 6.01
CA LEU A 353 -17.71 12.11 6.37
C LEU A 353 -17.82 11.45 7.76
N TYR A 354 -18.77 11.94 8.57
CA TYR A 354 -19.26 11.28 9.79
C TYR A 354 -20.78 11.17 9.72
N GLY A 355 -21.28 9.97 9.44
CA GLY A 355 -22.71 9.75 9.30
C GLY A 355 -23.09 8.30 9.08
N LEU A 356 -24.36 7.99 9.30
CA LEU A 356 -24.98 6.74 8.84
C LEU A 356 -25.59 6.98 7.47
N ILE A 357 -25.15 6.20 6.49
CA ILE A 357 -25.61 6.31 5.10
C ILE A 357 -26.60 5.20 4.79
N TYR A 358 -27.77 5.58 4.29
CA TYR A 358 -28.79 4.67 3.77
C TYR A 358 -28.84 4.77 2.24
N GLY A 359 -29.02 3.62 1.58
CA GLY A 359 -29.05 3.50 0.11
C GLY A 359 -27.82 2.76 -0.44
N SER A 360 -27.89 2.39 -1.72
CA SER A 360 -26.82 1.68 -2.43
C SER A 360 -26.17 2.58 -3.49
N GLY A 361 -24.89 2.35 -3.80
CA GLY A 361 -24.19 3.09 -4.87
C GLY A 361 -23.73 4.50 -4.48
N VAL A 362 -23.54 4.74 -3.19
CA VAL A 362 -23.04 5.97 -2.59
C VAL A 362 -21.66 6.32 -3.17
N ARG A 363 -21.54 7.45 -3.88
CA ARG A 363 -20.28 7.94 -4.48
C ARG A 363 -19.81 9.20 -3.77
N THR A 364 -18.49 9.40 -3.67
CA THR A 364 -17.92 10.70 -3.29
C THR A 364 -17.63 11.49 -4.56
N THR A 365 -18.13 12.73 -4.67
CA THR A 365 -18.04 13.51 -5.93
C THR A 365 -16.67 14.12 -6.20
N ASP A 366 -15.81 14.24 -5.19
CA ASP A 366 -14.47 14.86 -5.32
C ASP A 366 -13.43 14.37 -4.30
N GLY A 367 -13.72 13.31 -3.54
CA GLY A 367 -12.91 12.88 -2.40
C GLY A 367 -13.03 13.79 -1.17
N TYR A 368 -13.83 14.85 -1.24
CA TYR A 368 -14.13 15.77 -0.14
C TYR A 368 -15.58 15.63 0.37
N LEU A 369 -15.83 16.33 1.47
CA LEU A 369 -17.02 16.33 2.32
C LEU A 369 -18.36 16.64 1.63
N GLU A 370 -18.35 17.27 0.45
CA GLU A 370 -19.53 17.89 -0.12
C GLU A 370 -20.09 17.08 -1.30
N GLY A 371 -20.94 16.11 -0.98
CA GLY A 371 -21.81 15.47 -1.97
C GLY A 371 -21.71 13.96 -1.97
N PHE A 372 -22.83 13.32 -1.67
CA PHE A 372 -23.05 11.93 -2.03
C PHE A 372 -24.08 11.87 -3.13
N GLU A 373 -23.72 11.21 -4.23
CA GLU A 373 -24.69 10.74 -5.20
C GLU A 373 -25.12 9.33 -4.81
N GLY A 374 -26.43 9.05 -4.88
CA GLY A 374 -26.99 7.72 -4.65
C GLY A 374 -27.36 7.39 -3.19
N ALA A 375 -27.08 8.26 -2.21
CA ALA A 375 -27.59 8.08 -0.85
C ALA A 375 -29.09 8.44 -0.78
N ASP A 376 -29.92 7.56 -0.23
CA ASP A 376 -31.33 7.82 0.06
C ASP A 376 -31.49 8.75 1.26
N HIS A 377 -30.55 8.67 2.22
CA HIS A 377 -30.48 9.52 3.41
C HIS A 377 -29.13 9.41 4.10
N ILE A 378 -28.73 10.48 4.77
CA ILE A 378 -27.53 10.55 5.61
C ILE A 378 -27.96 11.13 6.95
N GLU A 379 -27.73 10.38 8.03
CA GLU A 379 -27.87 10.87 9.40
C GLU A 379 -26.50 11.36 9.89
N PRO A 380 -26.29 12.68 10.07
CA PRO A 380 -24.99 13.24 10.41
C PRO A 380 -24.60 12.94 11.85
N LEU A 381 -23.33 12.55 12.05
CA LEU A 381 -22.79 12.19 13.36
C LEU A 381 -21.77 13.20 13.92
N SER A 382 -21.55 14.32 13.23
CA SER A 382 -20.71 15.43 13.72
C SER A 382 -21.38 16.28 14.81
N GLY A 383 -20.60 16.84 15.72
CA GLY A 383 -21.02 17.76 16.78
C GLY A 383 -20.61 17.26 18.16
N VAL A 384 -21.39 17.60 19.19
CA VAL A 384 -21.12 17.22 20.59
C VAL A 384 -21.34 15.71 20.81
N TRP A 385 -20.35 15.07 21.41
CA TRP A 385 -20.34 13.71 21.95
C TRP A 385 -20.01 13.76 23.44
N LYS A 386 -20.38 12.71 24.18
CA LYS A 386 -19.98 12.50 25.57
C LYS A 386 -18.82 11.52 25.63
N TYR A 387 -17.88 11.72 26.56
CA TYR A 387 -16.79 10.77 26.75
C TYR A 387 -16.46 10.48 28.22
N ILE A 388 -15.97 9.26 28.45
CA ILE A 388 -15.35 8.81 29.70
C ILE A 388 -14.00 8.16 29.35
N ILE A 389 -12.97 8.42 30.16
CA ILE A 389 -11.67 7.74 30.04
C ILE A 389 -11.83 6.32 30.59
N GLY A 390 -11.56 5.31 29.76
CA GLY A 390 -11.59 3.90 30.17
C GLY A 390 -10.34 3.53 30.98
N THR A 391 -9.17 3.96 30.51
CA THR A 391 -7.92 3.85 31.28
C THR A 391 -6.88 4.85 30.76
N LYS A 392 -5.90 5.15 31.62
CA LYS A 392 -4.65 5.82 31.23
C LYS A 392 -3.49 4.83 31.41
N CYS A 393 -2.60 4.75 30.44
CA CYS A 393 -1.43 3.89 30.48
C CYS A 393 -0.17 4.59 29.92
N GLU A 394 0.96 3.91 30.04
CA GLU A 394 2.21 4.33 29.39
C GLU A 394 2.12 4.12 27.86
N PRO A 395 2.92 4.85 27.06
CA PRO A 395 2.96 4.65 25.61
C PRO A 395 3.33 3.23 25.21
N SER A 396 2.79 2.74 24.08
CA SER A 396 3.28 1.50 23.47
C SER A 396 4.77 1.65 23.11
N LYS A 397 5.51 0.55 23.00
CA LYS A 397 6.89 0.64 22.47
C LYS A 397 6.87 0.77 20.95
N ASP A 398 7.84 1.48 20.39
CA ASP A 398 7.95 1.61 18.93
C ASP A 398 8.18 0.25 18.28
N THR A 399 7.43 -0.01 17.22
CA THR A 399 7.64 -1.20 16.39
C THR A 399 8.84 -0.98 15.49
N ILE A 400 9.79 -1.90 15.52
CA ILE A 400 10.91 -1.90 14.58
C ILE A 400 10.51 -2.68 13.33
N PHE A 401 10.22 -1.97 12.24
CA PHE A 401 9.88 -2.60 10.96
C PHE A 401 11.14 -3.13 10.27
N VAL A 402 11.36 -4.44 10.37
CA VAL A 402 12.53 -5.13 9.78
C VAL A 402 12.59 -4.90 8.27
N ASN A 403 11.45 -4.97 7.58
CA ASN A 403 11.39 -4.79 6.12
C ASN A 403 11.70 -3.36 5.65
N TRP A 404 11.69 -2.36 6.54
CA TRP A 404 12.05 -0.98 6.21
C TRP A 404 13.55 -0.71 6.34
N LYS A 405 14.31 -1.67 6.85
CA LYS A 405 15.74 -1.48 7.07
C LYS A 405 16.49 -1.46 5.75
N PRO A 406 17.61 -0.72 5.67
CA PRO A 406 18.34 -0.57 4.41
C PRO A 406 18.70 -1.93 3.80
N THR A 407 18.69 -2.01 2.48
CA THR A 407 18.97 -3.21 1.66
C THR A 407 17.96 -4.36 1.70
N ALA A 408 17.04 -4.35 2.67
CA ALA A 408 16.11 -5.47 2.91
C ALA A 408 15.30 -5.85 1.66
N LEU A 409 14.62 -4.87 1.05
CA LEU A 409 13.72 -5.07 -0.09
C LEU A 409 14.48 -5.15 -1.41
N TYR A 410 15.64 -4.48 -1.51
CA TYR A 410 16.54 -4.67 -2.65
C TYR A 410 16.88 -6.15 -2.84
N ASN A 411 17.35 -6.78 -1.76
CA ASN A 411 17.83 -8.16 -1.81
C ASN A 411 16.69 -9.16 -2.02
N GLY A 412 15.55 -8.95 -1.36
CA GLY A 412 14.44 -9.90 -1.38
C GLY A 412 13.44 -9.73 -2.51
N MET A 413 13.30 -8.53 -3.09
CA MET A 413 12.25 -8.21 -4.07
C MET A 413 12.79 -7.64 -5.39
N LEU A 414 13.70 -6.67 -5.34
CA LEU A 414 14.13 -5.94 -6.55
C LEU A 414 15.20 -6.70 -7.34
N ALA A 415 16.30 -7.08 -6.69
CA ALA A 415 17.47 -7.70 -7.31
C ALA A 415 17.17 -9.03 -8.06
N PRO A 416 16.27 -9.92 -7.57
CA PRO A 416 15.90 -11.14 -8.30
C PRO A 416 15.31 -10.89 -9.70
N LEU A 417 14.81 -9.68 -9.96
CA LEU A 417 14.18 -9.29 -11.22
C LEU A 417 15.13 -8.57 -12.20
N SER A 418 16.42 -8.49 -11.89
CA SER A 418 17.44 -7.83 -12.73
C SER A 418 17.57 -8.37 -14.17
N GLY A 419 17.08 -9.58 -14.43
CA GLY A 419 17.06 -10.16 -15.78
C GLY A 419 15.80 -9.83 -16.60
N LEU A 420 14.75 -9.32 -15.98
CA LEU A 420 13.47 -9.03 -16.66
C LEU A 420 13.63 -7.80 -17.56
N SER A 421 13.07 -7.84 -18.77
CA SER A 421 12.97 -6.63 -19.59
C SER A 421 11.74 -5.81 -19.20
N ALA A 422 11.87 -4.49 -19.16
CA ALA A 422 10.78 -3.57 -18.79
C ALA A 422 10.72 -2.37 -19.73
N LYS A 423 9.53 -1.75 -19.80
CA LYS A 423 9.28 -0.50 -20.52
C LYS A 423 9.60 0.73 -19.67
N ALA A 424 9.25 0.72 -18.39
CA ALA A 424 9.46 1.82 -17.47
C ALA A 424 9.50 1.38 -15.99
N PHE A 425 10.05 2.25 -15.15
CA PHE A 425 10.05 2.11 -13.69
C PHE A 425 9.31 3.30 -13.08
N ALA A 426 8.19 3.05 -12.39
CA ALA A 426 7.43 4.09 -11.70
C ALA A 426 7.63 3.97 -10.18
N PHE A 427 7.97 5.09 -9.54
CA PHE A 427 8.34 5.17 -8.13
C PHE A 427 7.52 6.25 -7.43
N TYR A 428 6.83 5.90 -6.35
CA TYR A 428 6.11 6.86 -5.51
C TYR A 428 6.47 6.63 -4.05
N GLN A 429 7.40 7.45 -3.58
CA GLN A 429 7.96 7.37 -2.24
C GLN A 429 8.46 8.72 -1.77
N GLY A 430 8.44 8.91 -0.46
CA GLY A 430 9.19 9.99 0.19
C GLY A 430 8.87 10.13 1.67
N GLU A 431 7.68 9.74 2.12
CA GLU A 431 7.16 10.08 3.44
C GLU A 431 8.11 9.61 4.56
N SER A 432 8.71 8.42 4.43
CA SER A 432 9.67 7.87 5.41
C SER A 432 11.09 8.46 5.31
N ASN A 433 11.34 9.36 4.36
CA ASN A 433 12.56 10.15 4.24
C ASN A 433 12.32 11.64 4.58
N CYS A 434 11.10 12.02 4.99
CA CYS A 434 10.83 13.36 5.50
C CYS A 434 11.75 13.68 6.68
N GLY A 435 12.33 14.88 6.69
CA GLY A 435 13.34 15.30 7.67
C GLY A 435 14.78 14.96 7.29
N ARG A 436 14.98 14.12 6.25
CA ARG A 436 16.30 13.75 5.69
C ARG A 436 16.43 14.20 4.22
N ASN A 437 15.88 15.37 3.90
CA ASN A 437 15.85 15.90 2.54
C ASN A 437 17.24 16.25 1.97
N TYR A 438 18.26 16.46 2.81
CA TYR A 438 19.62 16.80 2.38
C TYR A 438 20.35 15.65 1.67
N GLU A 439 19.97 14.40 1.95
CA GLU A 439 20.55 13.20 1.34
C GLU A 439 19.68 12.62 0.22
N TYR A 440 18.39 12.97 0.19
CA TYR A 440 17.40 12.35 -0.70
C TYR A 440 17.74 12.45 -2.19
N THR A 441 18.20 13.62 -2.65
CA THR A 441 18.59 13.82 -4.06
C THR A 441 19.73 12.88 -4.45
N LYS A 442 20.69 12.66 -3.53
CA LYS A 442 21.84 11.77 -3.77
C LYS A 442 21.45 10.31 -3.74
N LEU A 443 20.58 9.91 -2.80
CA LEU A 443 20.01 8.56 -2.75
C LEU A 443 19.25 8.25 -4.04
N THR A 444 18.42 9.19 -4.50
CA THR A 444 17.64 9.06 -5.74
C THR A 444 18.54 8.95 -6.98
N GLU A 445 19.60 9.76 -7.09
CA GLU A 445 20.56 9.65 -8.19
C GLU A 445 21.21 8.25 -8.28
N ARG A 446 21.59 7.69 -7.13
CA ARG A 446 22.16 6.34 -7.06
C ARG A 446 21.13 5.26 -7.36
N PHE A 447 19.92 5.43 -6.86
CA PHE A 447 18.83 4.48 -7.13
C PHE A 447 18.44 4.49 -8.61
N VAL A 448 18.31 5.65 -9.26
CA VAL A 448 18.13 5.75 -10.71
C VAL A 448 19.26 5.05 -11.46
N SER A 449 20.51 5.20 -11.01
CA SER A 449 21.66 4.51 -11.60
C SER A 449 21.56 2.98 -11.44
N ARG A 450 21.06 2.49 -10.29
CA ARG A 450 20.76 1.06 -10.06
C ARG A 450 19.69 0.56 -11.03
N ILE A 451 18.57 1.27 -11.17
CA ILE A 451 17.50 0.92 -12.10
C ILE A 451 18.05 0.80 -13.52
N ARG A 452 18.92 1.72 -13.95
CA ARG A 452 19.53 1.64 -15.29
C ARG A 452 20.48 0.48 -15.48
N ARG A 453 21.23 0.08 -14.44
CA ARG A 453 22.06 -1.13 -14.51
C ARG A 453 21.22 -2.40 -14.68
N MET A 454 20.00 -2.42 -14.14
CA MET A 454 19.10 -3.56 -14.22
C MET A 454 18.30 -3.58 -15.53
N TRP A 455 17.77 -2.43 -15.97
CA TRP A 455 16.78 -2.36 -17.05
C TRP A 455 17.18 -1.48 -18.24
N GLY A 456 18.40 -0.96 -18.26
CA GLY A 456 18.87 0.00 -19.26
C GLY A 456 18.27 1.40 -19.06
N ASP A 457 18.40 2.27 -20.06
CA ASP A 457 17.88 3.65 -20.03
C ASP A 457 16.34 3.73 -20.21
N ILE A 458 15.59 2.97 -19.42
CA ILE A 458 14.14 3.10 -19.35
C ILE A 458 13.72 4.38 -18.60
N PRO A 459 12.55 4.96 -18.91
CA PRO A 459 12.00 6.07 -18.13
C PRO A 459 11.88 5.73 -16.64
N TYR A 460 12.46 6.58 -15.80
CA TYR A 460 12.25 6.57 -14.35
C TYR A 460 11.20 7.64 -14.02
N VAL A 461 9.99 7.22 -13.69
CA VAL A 461 8.87 8.11 -13.40
C VAL A 461 8.68 8.21 -11.90
N CYS A 462 9.01 9.37 -11.32
CA CYS A 462 8.82 9.64 -9.91
C CYS A 462 7.54 10.44 -9.69
N VAL A 463 6.72 10.07 -8.71
CA VAL A 463 5.58 10.89 -8.27
C VAL A 463 5.97 11.68 -7.02
N GLN A 464 5.77 12.99 -7.07
CA GLN A 464 6.00 13.88 -5.94
C GLN A 464 5.03 13.58 -4.79
N LEU A 465 5.45 13.78 -3.55
CA LEU A 465 4.56 13.72 -2.40
C LEU A 465 3.34 14.64 -2.57
N PRO A 466 2.14 14.21 -2.10
CA PRO A 466 0.93 14.99 -2.24
C PRO A 466 0.97 16.26 -1.38
N ASP A 467 0.06 17.18 -1.67
CA ASP A 467 -0.23 18.31 -0.79
C ASP A 467 -0.79 17.79 0.53
N PHE A 468 -0.01 17.93 1.61
CA PHE A 468 -0.39 17.51 2.94
C PHE A 468 -0.05 18.60 3.96
N ASN A 469 -1.04 19.01 4.74
CA ASN A 469 -0.95 20.14 5.67
C ASN A 469 -1.68 19.92 7.00
N ALA A 470 -2.27 18.75 7.26
CA ALA A 470 -2.87 18.44 8.56
C ALA A 470 -1.80 18.51 9.65
N ARG A 471 -1.86 19.60 10.44
CA ARG A 471 -1.01 19.96 11.58
C ARG A 471 0.26 19.13 11.69
N MET A 472 1.16 19.38 10.73
CA MET A 472 2.46 18.74 10.67
C MET A 472 3.30 19.01 11.92
N GLU A 473 2.91 19.92 12.81
CA GLU A 473 3.52 20.21 14.11
C GLU A 473 3.50 19.01 15.08
N GLU A 474 2.56 18.07 14.93
CA GLU A 474 2.46 16.87 15.80
C GLU A 474 3.07 15.61 15.16
N ILE A 475 3.20 15.57 13.83
CA ILE A 475 3.84 14.46 13.09
C ILE A 475 5.32 14.76 12.78
N SER A 476 5.70 16.05 12.80
CA SER A 476 7.06 16.54 12.66
C SER A 476 7.21 17.85 13.45
N TYR A 477 8.17 17.92 14.38
CA TYR A 477 8.44 19.10 15.20
C TYR A 477 8.73 20.43 14.42
N ASP A 478 8.64 20.44 13.08
CA ASP A 478 9.08 21.53 12.21
C ASP A 478 7.98 22.28 11.44
N GLY A 479 6.69 21.94 11.63
CA GLY A 479 5.58 22.62 10.96
C GLY A 479 5.48 22.33 9.45
N GLY A 480 5.85 21.11 9.04
CA GLY A 480 5.77 20.63 7.65
C GLY A 480 6.93 21.10 6.77
N LYS A 481 8.00 21.62 7.37
CA LYS A 481 9.23 21.97 6.66
C LYS A 481 9.91 20.73 6.10
N ALA A 482 9.89 19.62 6.83
CA ALA A 482 10.40 18.33 6.39
C ALA A 482 9.70 17.86 5.11
N TRP A 483 8.37 17.93 5.08
CA TRP A 483 7.56 17.51 3.94
C TRP A 483 7.84 18.37 2.70
N ARG A 484 7.75 19.70 2.85
CA ARG A 484 8.04 20.65 1.76
C ARG A 484 9.51 20.58 1.31
N GLY A 485 10.42 20.38 2.25
CA GLY A 485 11.84 20.19 1.99
C GLY A 485 12.10 18.96 1.14
N LEU A 486 11.36 17.88 1.39
CA LEU A 486 11.45 16.68 0.59
C LEU A 486 10.81 16.84 -0.80
N MET A 487 9.63 17.48 -0.90
CA MET A 487 9.03 17.81 -2.20
C MET A 487 9.99 18.64 -3.06
N LYS A 488 10.76 19.55 -2.44
CA LYS A 488 11.83 20.31 -3.11
C LYS A 488 12.99 19.41 -3.56
N ALA A 489 13.44 18.48 -2.72
CA ALA A 489 14.47 17.51 -3.13
C ALA A 489 14.00 16.65 -4.33
N GLN A 490 12.73 16.23 -4.36
CA GLN A 490 12.14 15.52 -5.50
C GLN A 490 12.12 16.40 -6.78
N GLU A 491 11.88 17.70 -6.66
CA GLU A 491 11.99 18.64 -7.79
C GLU A 491 13.44 18.76 -8.29
N GLU A 492 14.42 18.80 -7.38
CA GLU A 492 15.84 18.88 -7.74
C GLU A 492 16.34 17.64 -8.50
N CYS A 493 15.73 16.47 -8.26
CA CYS A 493 16.00 15.23 -8.98
C CYS A 493 15.67 15.28 -10.48
N ARG A 494 14.89 16.26 -10.95
CA ARG A 494 14.59 16.46 -12.38
C ARG A 494 15.83 16.70 -13.26
N ASN A 495 16.95 17.04 -12.64
CA ASN A 495 18.23 17.19 -13.34
C ASN A 495 18.91 15.84 -13.66
N ILE A 496 18.42 14.72 -13.12
CA ILE A 496 18.92 13.38 -13.42
C ILE A 496 18.40 12.95 -14.81
N PRO A 497 19.24 12.49 -15.75
CA PRO A 497 18.84 12.27 -17.14
C PRO A 497 17.50 11.55 -17.41
N GLY A 498 17.29 10.24 -17.34
CA GLY A 498 15.97 9.64 -17.67
C GLY A 498 14.85 9.85 -16.64
N PHE A 499 14.90 10.92 -15.81
CA PHE A 499 14.01 11.14 -14.67
C PHE A 499 12.84 12.06 -15.01
N PHE A 500 11.62 11.57 -14.80
CA PHE A 500 10.38 12.30 -15.04
C PHE A 500 9.62 12.47 -13.73
N LEU A 501 9.45 13.72 -13.30
CA LEU A 501 8.67 14.03 -12.09
C LEU A 501 7.20 14.32 -12.45
N ILE A 502 6.28 13.56 -11.87
CA ILE A 502 4.85 13.86 -11.84
C ILE A 502 4.56 14.68 -10.59
N LYS A 503 4.14 15.94 -10.78
CA LYS A 503 3.66 16.78 -9.68
C LYS A 503 2.23 16.37 -9.35
N SER A 504 1.99 16.03 -8.09
CA SER A 504 0.67 15.63 -7.58
C SER A 504 -0.11 16.81 -6.96
N TYR A 505 0.42 18.03 -7.07
CA TYR A 505 -0.18 19.25 -6.54
C TYR A 505 -1.62 19.44 -7.06
N GLY A 506 -2.57 19.67 -6.15
CA GLY A 506 -3.99 19.85 -6.47
C GLY A 506 -4.78 18.58 -6.77
N TRP A 507 -4.16 17.40 -6.68
CA TRP A 507 -4.85 16.10 -6.71
C TRP A 507 -4.97 15.44 -5.32
N GLY A 508 -4.39 16.06 -4.29
CA GLY A 508 -4.39 15.56 -2.92
C GLY A 508 -5.47 16.15 -2.01
N GLU A 509 -5.61 15.59 -0.81
CA GLU A 509 -6.45 16.08 0.28
C GLU A 509 -5.53 16.68 1.36
N LEU A 510 -5.75 17.93 1.78
CA LEU A 510 -4.82 18.60 2.71
C LEU A 510 -4.72 17.93 4.08
N ASN A 511 -5.74 17.14 4.45
CA ASN A 511 -5.85 16.44 5.71
C ASN A 511 -5.48 14.94 5.64
N ASP A 512 -5.09 14.44 4.47
CA ASP A 512 -4.77 13.03 4.27
C ASP A 512 -3.51 12.86 3.42
N LEU A 513 -2.51 12.18 3.99
CA LEU A 513 -1.25 11.92 3.29
C LEU A 513 -1.41 10.83 2.21
N HIS A 514 -2.54 10.12 2.19
CA HIS A 514 -2.92 9.12 1.19
C HIS A 514 -4.20 9.51 0.43
N PRO A 515 -4.16 10.56 -0.41
CA PRO A 515 -5.37 11.03 -1.11
C PRO A 515 -5.95 9.99 -2.04
N GLN A 516 -7.29 9.92 -2.14
CA GLN A 516 -7.98 8.87 -2.91
C GLN A 516 -7.97 9.12 -4.42
N ARG A 517 -7.71 10.35 -4.87
CA ARG A 517 -7.73 10.71 -6.30
C ARG A 517 -6.48 10.20 -7.06
N LYS A 518 -6.41 8.88 -7.29
CA LYS A 518 -5.26 8.19 -7.93
C LYS A 518 -5.28 8.17 -9.46
N GLU A 519 -6.45 8.29 -10.11
CA GLU A 519 -6.54 8.21 -11.58
C GLU A 519 -5.70 9.27 -12.30
N PRO A 520 -5.72 10.58 -11.92
CA PRO A 520 -4.89 11.58 -12.59
C PRO A 520 -3.39 11.26 -12.52
N ILE A 521 -2.92 10.69 -11.41
CA ILE A 521 -1.52 10.27 -11.23
C ILE A 521 -1.21 9.12 -12.18
N GLY A 522 -2.03 8.06 -12.19
CA GLY A 522 -1.82 6.91 -13.08
C GLY A 522 -1.86 7.30 -14.55
N LYS A 523 -2.79 8.18 -14.93
CA LYS A 523 -2.85 8.76 -16.29
C LYS A 523 -1.57 9.51 -16.65
N ALA A 524 -1.07 10.36 -15.76
CA ALA A 524 0.15 11.13 -16.01
C ALA A 524 1.39 10.24 -16.17
N ILE A 525 1.49 9.16 -15.38
CA ILE A 525 2.53 8.13 -15.55
C ILE A 525 2.41 7.48 -16.94
N ALA A 526 1.20 7.04 -17.33
CA ALA A 526 0.97 6.44 -18.64
C ALA A 526 1.28 7.40 -19.81
N ASP A 527 0.98 8.70 -19.66
CA ASP A 527 1.33 9.74 -20.62
C ASP A 527 2.85 9.86 -20.80
N VAL A 528 3.62 9.88 -19.71
CA VAL A 528 5.09 9.92 -19.75
C VAL A 528 5.68 8.66 -20.39
N ILE A 529 5.19 7.48 -20.01
CA ILE A 529 5.68 6.20 -20.54
C ILE A 529 5.45 6.13 -22.06
N ALA A 530 4.25 6.49 -22.54
CA ALA A 530 3.94 6.43 -23.97
C ALA A 530 4.78 7.40 -24.82
N GLN A 531 5.29 8.49 -24.23
CA GLN A 531 6.06 9.51 -24.95
C GLN A 531 7.58 9.27 -24.97
N ASN A 532 8.10 8.42 -24.09
CA ASN A 532 9.54 8.34 -23.80
C ASN A 532 10.12 6.92 -23.78
N ALA A 533 9.36 5.90 -24.18
CA ALA A 533 9.74 4.49 -24.04
C ALA A 533 9.94 3.74 -25.35
#